data_AF-A0A0K6GGT9-F1
#
_entry.id   AF-A0A0K6GGT9-F1
#
_cell.length_a   1.000
_cell.length_b   1.000
_cell.length_c   1.000
_cell.angle_alpha   90.00
_cell.angle_beta   90.00
_cell.angle_gamma   90.00
#
_symmetry.space_group_name_H-M   'P 1'
#
loop_
_entity.id
_entity.type
_entity.pdbx_description
1 polymer ?
#
loop_
_entity_poly.entity_id
_entity_poly.type
_entity_poly.pdbx_seq_one_letter_code
_entity_poly.pdbx_strand_id
1 'polypeptide(L)'
;MRFQYLVTPLILVASALGAPVELEPRQSCSALHLVHVAGTTEIGLGIVGTPLAAALASSGITTKSITYDTSAEYVVTVAAGAAITTGYLAAQALACPN
;
A
#
# COMPACT_ATOMS: atom_id res chain seq x y z
N MET A 1 36.75 -54.23 6.49
CA MET A 1 36.43 -52.79 6.47
C MET A 1 35.79 -52.44 5.13
N ARG A 2 34.48 -52.18 5.09
CA ARG A 2 33.74 -51.69 3.92
C ARG A 2 32.95 -50.45 4.36
N PHE A 3 33.56 -49.29 4.21
CA PHE A 3 33.01 -47.99 4.61
C PHE A 3 32.71 -47.20 3.32
N GLN A 4 31.79 -47.69 2.49
CA GLN A 4 31.67 -47.20 1.10
C GLN A 4 30.25 -46.84 0.65
N TYR A 5 29.27 -46.73 1.56
CA TYR A 5 27.87 -46.51 1.16
C TYR A 5 27.14 -45.43 1.97
N LEU A 6 27.83 -44.38 2.43
CA LEU A 6 27.21 -43.32 3.25
C LEU A 6 27.34 -41.91 2.68
N VAL A 7 27.81 -41.73 1.45
CA VAL A 7 27.99 -40.38 0.86
C VAL A 7 26.87 -40.05 -0.14
N THR A 8 26.18 -41.06 -0.67
CA THR A 8 25.25 -40.88 -1.79
C THR A 8 23.86 -40.29 -1.46
N PRO A 9 23.27 -40.38 -0.25
CA PRO A 9 21.91 -39.86 -0.05
C PRO A 9 21.89 -38.36 0.31
N LEU A 10 23.04 -37.76 0.67
CA LEU A 10 23.07 -36.39 1.19
C LEU A 10 22.89 -35.32 0.10
N ILE A 11 23.20 -35.66 -1.15
CA ILE A 11 23.16 -34.69 -2.26
C ILE A 11 21.73 -34.45 -2.76
N LEU A 12 20.80 -35.41 -2.59
CA LEU A 12 19.43 -35.26 -3.09
C LEU A 12 18.53 -34.36 -2.24
N VAL A 13 18.89 -34.07 -0.98
CA VAL A 13 18.05 -33.26 -0.07
C VAL A 13 18.30 -31.76 -0.23
N ALA A 14 19.46 -31.36 -0.77
CA ALA A 14 19.78 -29.95 -0.97
C ALA A 14 18.98 -29.28 -2.11
N SER A 15 18.43 -30.07 -3.04
CA SER A 15 17.71 -29.56 -4.22
C SER A 15 16.28 -29.08 -3.93
N ALA A 16 15.72 -29.39 -2.76
CA ALA A 16 14.31 -29.10 -2.45
C ALA A 16 14.08 -27.78 -1.70
N LEU A 17 15.14 -27.10 -1.24
CA LEU A 17 15.04 -25.83 -0.49
C LEU A 17 15.03 -24.59 -1.38
N GLY A 18 15.17 -24.75 -2.70
CA GLY A 18 14.98 -23.69 -3.69
C GLY A 18 13.52 -23.50 -4.09
N ALA A 19 12.57 -23.75 -3.18
CA ALA A 19 11.18 -23.36 -3.41
C ALA A 19 11.19 -21.86 -3.77
N PRO A 20 10.56 -21.45 -4.90
CA PRO A 20 10.41 -20.04 -5.16
C PRO A 20 9.67 -19.49 -3.97
N VAL A 21 10.31 -18.59 -3.22
CA VAL A 21 9.57 -17.70 -2.34
C VAL A 21 8.56 -17.07 -3.28
N GLU A 22 7.29 -17.43 -3.10
CA GLU A 22 6.18 -16.77 -3.75
C GLU A 22 6.28 -15.34 -3.24
N LEU A 23 7.02 -14.53 -4.00
CA LEU A 23 7.12 -13.09 -3.80
C LEU A 23 5.69 -12.66 -4.00
N GLU A 24 4.99 -12.47 -2.87
CA GLU A 24 3.67 -11.85 -2.78
C GLU A 24 3.57 -10.87 -3.95
N PRO A 25 2.65 -11.07 -4.91
CA PRO A 25 2.68 -10.33 -6.16
C PRO A 25 2.82 -8.86 -5.82
N ARG A 26 3.96 -8.26 -6.19
CA ARG A 26 4.25 -6.86 -5.84
C ARG A 26 3.00 -6.07 -6.19
N GLN A 27 2.41 -5.45 -5.18
CA GLN A 27 1.19 -4.67 -5.35
C GLN A 27 1.43 -3.71 -6.51
N SER A 28 0.57 -3.76 -7.54
CA SER A 28 0.75 -2.91 -8.71
C SER A 28 0.53 -1.46 -8.29
N CYS A 29 1.63 -0.72 -8.15
CA CYS A 29 1.60 0.68 -7.77
C CYS A 29 1.27 1.54 -8.98
N SER A 30 0.31 2.45 -8.83
CA SER A 30 0.06 3.47 -9.84
C SER A 30 1.24 4.45 -9.91
N ALA A 31 1.64 4.86 -11.11
CA ALA A 31 2.70 5.85 -11.31
C ALA A 31 2.41 7.20 -10.64
N LEU A 32 1.14 7.51 -10.38
CA LEU A 32 0.71 8.62 -9.55
C LEU A 32 -0.50 8.19 -8.71
N HIS A 33 -0.47 8.54 -7.43
CA HIS A 33 -1.54 8.26 -6.48
C HIS A 33 -2.09 9.56 -5.89
N LEU A 34 -3.37 9.86 -6.13
CA LEU A 34 -4.03 11.04 -5.58
C LEU A 34 -4.52 10.73 -4.16
N VAL A 35 -4.05 11.49 -3.17
CA VAL A 35 -4.61 11.45 -1.80
C VAL A 35 -5.38 12.75 -1.58
N HIS A 36 -6.66 12.64 -1.23
CA HIS A 36 -7.52 13.78 -0.98
C HIS A 36 -8.13 13.73 0.42
N VAL A 37 -8.18 14.90 1.05
CA VAL A 37 -8.76 15.13 2.38
C VAL A 37 -9.96 16.05 2.16
N ALA A 38 -11.15 15.57 2.52
CA ALA A 38 -12.40 16.31 2.31
C ALA A 38 -12.47 17.60 3.15
N GLY A 39 -13.32 18.55 2.75
CA GLY A 39 -13.61 19.74 3.54
C GLY A 39 -14.50 19.47 4.75
N THR A 40 -14.76 20.53 5.53
CA THR A 40 -15.65 20.48 6.70
C THR A 40 -17.05 20.01 6.29
N THR A 41 -17.64 19.10 7.06
CA THR A 41 -18.91 18.41 6.81
C THR A 41 -18.98 17.54 5.54
N GLU A 42 -17.90 17.43 4.78
CA GLU A 42 -17.87 16.58 3.59
C GLU A 42 -17.52 15.14 3.92
N ILE A 43 -17.89 14.23 3.02
CA ILE A 43 -17.64 12.79 3.13
C ILE A 43 -16.95 12.31 1.84
N GLY A 44 -16.05 11.35 1.98
CA GLY A 44 -15.33 10.80 0.84
C GLY A 44 -14.46 11.86 0.17
N LEU A 45 -14.51 11.96 -1.16
CA LEU A 45 -13.70 12.91 -1.91
C LEU A 45 -14.26 14.34 -1.91
N GLY A 46 -15.43 14.59 -1.32
CA GLY A 46 -16.03 15.93 -1.27
C GLY A 46 -16.32 16.54 -2.65
N ILE A 47 -16.66 17.83 -2.66
CA ILE A 47 -17.02 18.57 -3.88
C ILE A 47 -15.82 18.82 -4.81
N VAL A 48 -14.60 18.89 -4.25
CA VAL A 48 -13.38 19.17 -5.01
C VAL A 48 -12.68 17.88 -5.46
N GLY A 49 -12.49 16.92 -4.56
CA GLY A 49 -11.77 15.70 -4.87
C GLY A 49 -12.51 14.80 -5.85
N THR A 50 -13.84 14.77 -5.83
CA THR A 50 -14.64 13.92 -6.74
C THR A 50 -14.42 14.27 -8.21
N PRO A 51 -14.62 15.53 -8.67
CA PRO A 51 -14.36 15.89 -10.06
C PRO A 51 -12.88 15.79 -10.42
N LEU A 52 -11.96 16.07 -9.49
CA LEU A 52 -10.52 15.91 -9.73
C LEU A 52 -10.14 14.44 -9.98
N ALA A 53 -10.63 13.52 -9.15
CA ALA A 53 -10.39 12.10 -9.31
C ALA A 53 -11.00 11.57 -10.62
N ALA A 54 -12.20 12.02 -10.97
CA ALA A 54 -12.84 11.66 -12.25
C ALA A 54 -12.03 12.15 -13.46
N ALA A 55 -11.49 13.37 -13.41
CA ALA A 55 -10.65 13.91 -14.48
C ALA A 55 -9.32 13.13 -14.64
N LEU A 56 -8.81 12.56 -13.55
CA LEU A 56 -7.55 11.80 -13.54
C LEU A 56 -7.72 10.29 -13.78
N ALA A 57 -8.94 9.76 -13.68
CA ALA A 57 -9.23 8.33 -13.74
C ALA A 57 -8.77 7.66 -15.05
N SER A 58 -8.82 8.37 -16.18
CA SER A 58 -8.38 7.86 -17.49
C SER A 58 -6.88 7.63 -17.60
N SER A 59 -6.09 8.16 -16.66
CA SER A 59 -4.62 8.11 -16.68
C SER A 59 -4.02 6.96 -15.86
N GLY A 60 -4.83 5.99 -15.42
CA GLY A 60 -4.36 4.90 -14.54
C GLY A 60 -3.98 5.35 -13.13
N ILE A 61 -4.39 6.56 -12.74
CA ILE A 61 -4.17 7.14 -11.42
C ILE A 61 -5.14 6.50 -10.44
N THR A 62 -4.62 6.06 -9.30
CA THR A 62 -5.48 5.59 -8.20
C THR A 62 -5.71 6.72 -7.21
N THR A 63 -6.88 6.74 -6.58
CA THR A 63 -7.27 7.81 -5.64
C THR A 63 -7.62 7.24 -4.28
N LYS A 64 -7.12 7.87 -3.22
CA LYS A 64 -7.50 7.62 -1.83
C LYS A 64 -8.20 8.85 -1.24
N SER A 65 -9.39 8.62 -0.70
CA SER A 65 -10.01 9.54 0.25
C SER A 65 -9.50 9.22 1.66
N ILE A 66 -9.07 10.25 2.40
CA ILE A 66 -8.78 10.11 3.83
C ILE A 66 -10.09 10.19 4.62
N THR A 67 -10.35 9.16 5.42
CA THR A 67 -11.54 9.10 6.28
C THR A 67 -11.20 9.67 7.65
N TYR A 68 -11.90 10.72 8.05
CA TYR A 68 -11.80 11.36 9.35
C TYR A 68 -13.11 12.11 9.66
N ASP A 69 -13.31 12.51 10.91
CA ASP A 69 -14.49 13.29 11.30
C ASP A 69 -14.36 14.75 10.86
N THR A 70 -15.07 15.10 9.79
CA THR A 70 -15.09 16.45 9.19
C THR A 70 -16.06 17.40 9.88
N SER A 71 -16.79 16.95 10.91
CA SER A 71 -17.87 17.68 11.58
C SER A 71 -17.57 18.07 13.03
N ALA A 72 -16.52 17.52 13.64
CA ALA A 72 -16.07 17.88 14.98
C ALA A 72 -15.45 19.29 15.05
N GLU A 73 -14.99 19.68 16.24
CA GLU A 73 -14.31 20.96 16.45
C GLU A 73 -13.12 21.12 15.51
N TYR A 74 -13.06 22.26 14.82
CA TYR A 74 -12.17 22.47 13.68
C TYR A 74 -10.70 22.14 13.97
N VAL A 75 -10.17 22.56 15.12
CA VAL A 75 -8.77 22.31 15.50
C VAL A 75 -8.49 20.82 15.68
N VAL A 76 -9.42 20.09 16.30
CA VAL A 76 -9.31 18.64 16.52
C VAL A 76 -9.41 17.90 15.20
N THR A 77 -10.37 18.30 14.36
CA THR A 77 -10.61 17.74 13.03
C THR A 77 -9.39 17.87 12.12
N VAL A 78 -8.77 19.06 12.07
CA VAL A 78 -7.58 19.29 11.23
C VAL A 78 -6.39 18.47 11.72
N ALA A 79 -6.14 18.43 13.03
CA ALA A 79 -5.05 17.65 13.60
C ALA A 79 -5.22 16.14 13.35
N ALA A 80 -6.45 15.62 13.52
CA ALA A 80 -6.77 14.22 13.24
C ALA A 80 -6.60 13.89 11.74
N GLY A 81 -7.13 14.73 10.85
CA GLY A 81 -6.97 14.56 9.40
C GLY A 81 -5.51 14.54 8.97
N ALA A 82 -4.69 15.45 9.50
CA ALA A 82 -3.26 15.51 9.22
C ALA A 82 -2.50 14.26 9.72
N ALA A 83 -2.80 13.80 10.94
CA ALA A 83 -2.18 12.61 11.51
C ALA A 83 -2.49 11.35 10.68
N ILE A 84 -3.76 11.16 10.32
CA ILE A 84 -4.21 10.02 9.50
C ILE A 84 -3.57 10.07 8.11
N THR A 85 -3.54 11.25 7.49
CA THR A 85 -2.92 11.44 6.17
C THR A 85 -1.43 11.11 6.21
N THR A 86 -0.72 11.58 7.25
CA THR A 86 0.72 11.30 7.41
C THR A 86 0.98 9.81 7.57
N GLY A 87 0.20 9.12 8.41
CA GLY A 87 0.30 7.67 8.59
C GLY A 87 0.03 6.90 7.29
N TYR A 88 -0.98 7.33 6.53
CA TYR A 88 -1.28 6.74 5.23
C TYR A 88 -0.13 6.95 4.23
N LEU A 89 0.39 8.16 4.11
CA LEU A 89 1.49 8.45 3.18
C LEU A 89 2.76 7.68 3.52
N ALA A 90 3.10 7.56 4.80
CA ALA A 90 4.25 6.76 5.25
C ALA A 90 4.08 5.28 4.88
N ALA A 91 2.90 4.70 5.14
CA ALA A 91 2.61 3.32 4.76
C ALA A 91 2.61 3.14 3.23
N GLN A 92 2.04 4.09 2.50
CA GLN A 92 1.95 4.05 1.04
C GLN A 92 3.32 4.16 0.38
N ALA A 93 4.24 4.97 0.93
CA ALA A 93 5.61 5.08 0.44
C ALA A 93 6.42 3.80 0.69
N LEU A 94 6.15 3.08 1.79
CA LEU A 94 6.76 1.76 2.03
C LEU A 94 6.22 0.69 1.09
N ALA A 95 4.91 0.73 0.80
CA ALA A 95 4.26 -0.22 -0.11
C ALA A 95 4.60 0.08 -1.59
N CYS A 96 4.73 1.35 -1.95
CA CYS A 96 4.98 1.86 -3.29
C CYS A 96 6.10 2.91 -3.26
N PRO A 97 7.38 2.49 -3.31
CA PRO A 97 8.53 3.37 -3.11
C PRO A 97 8.98 4.19 -4.34
N ASN A 98 8.30 4.05 -5.48
CA ASN A 98 8.65 4.73 -6.74
C ASN A 98 7.51 5.61 -7.23
#